data_AF-A0A2T2WRU5-F1
#
_entry.id   AF-A0A2T2WRU5-F1
#
_cell.length_a   1.000
_cell.length_b   1.000
_cell.length_c   1.000
_cell.angle_alpha   90.00
_cell.angle_beta   90.00
_cell.angle_gamma   90.00
#
_symmetry.space_group_name_H-M   'P 1'
#
loop_
_entity.id
_entity.type
_entity.pdbx_description
1 polymer ?
#
loop_
_entity_poly.entity_id
_entity_poly.type
_entity_poly.pdbx_seq_one_letter_code
_entity_poly.pdbx_strand_id
1 'polypeptide(L)'
;MRIYAKALQELDAHPHEVWMIGDNLEWEVLVPQQLGIQGVWVDYRGSGLPRQHAAWPFRVIRTFSDILTLLAREFPEMMADRANAPNAE
;
A
#
# COMPACT_ATOMS: atom_id res chain seq x y z
N MET A 1 -8.95 -13.86 -4.52
CA MET A 1 -9.79 -12.89 -5.28
C MET A 1 -11.06 -12.46 -4.55
N ARG A 2 -11.97 -13.37 -4.17
CA ARG A 2 -13.30 -13.00 -3.60
C ARG A 2 -13.24 -12.16 -2.32
N ILE A 3 -12.19 -12.32 -1.50
CA ILE A 3 -12.00 -11.54 -0.26
C ILE A 3 -11.68 -10.07 -0.54
N TYR A 4 -10.83 -9.78 -1.54
CA TYR A 4 -10.48 -8.41 -1.93
C TYR A 4 -11.66 -7.70 -2.59
N ALA A 5 -12.41 -8.40 -3.45
CA ALA A 5 -13.63 -7.85 -4.04
C ALA A 5 -14.68 -7.51 -2.97
N LYS A 6 -14.84 -8.37 -1.96
CA LYS A 6 -15.73 -8.09 -0.82
C LYS A 6 -15.24 -6.89 0.01
N ALA A 7 -13.94 -6.80 0.30
CA ALA A 7 -13.38 -5.67 1.03
C ALA A 7 -13.58 -4.35 0.29
N LEU A 8 -13.34 -4.32 -1.03
CA LEU A 8 -13.59 -3.14 -1.88
C LEU A 8 -15.07 -2.72 -1.85
N GLN A 9 -15.99 -3.69 -1.89
CA GLN A 9 -17.43 -3.42 -1.78
C GLN A 9 -17.80 -2.86 -0.40
N GLU A 10 -17.24 -3.38 0.69
CA GLU A 10 -17.50 -2.89 2.04
C GLU A 10 -16.89 -1.49 2.28
N LEU A 11 -15.79 -1.16 1.61
CA LEU A 11 -15.14 0.15 1.67
C LEU A 11 -15.74 1.19 0.71
N ASP A 12 -16.63 0.78 -0.20
CA ASP A 12 -17.15 1.61 -1.30
C ASP A 12 -16.04 2.34 -2.07
N ALA A 13 -14.92 1.65 -2.32
CA ALA A 13 -13.71 2.24 -2.88
C ALA A 13 -13.36 1.62 -4.24
N HIS A 14 -12.84 2.44 -5.16
CA HIS A 14 -12.32 1.93 -6.43
C HIS A 14 -10.96 1.24 -6.20
N PRO A 15 -10.64 0.10 -6.85
CA PRO A 15 -9.38 -0.61 -6.63
C PRO A 15 -8.13 0.27 -6.70
N HIS A 16 -8.06 1.19 -7.66
CA HIS A 16 -6.91 2.10 -7.83
C HIS A 16 -6.72 3.12 -6.70
N GLU A 17 -7.73 3.32 -5.85
CA GLU A 17 -7.68 4.21 -4.69
C GLU A 17 -7.26 3.46 -3.41
N VAL A 18 -7.16 2.13 -3.48
CA VAL A 18 -6.86 1.28 -2.34
C VAL A 18 -5.43 0.76 -2.43
N TRP A 19 -4.74 0.79 -1.29
CA TRP A 19 -3.43 0.18 -1.13
C TRP A 19 -3.54 -1.09 -0.30
N MET A 20 -2.96 -2.20 -0.80
CA MET A 20 -2.76 -3.42 -0.01
C MET A 20 -1.29 -3.50 0.40
N ILE A 21 -1.04 -3.67 1.69
CA ILE A 21 0.30 -3.66 2.27
C ILE A 21 0.55 -4.99 2.96
N GLY A 22 1.65 -5.67 2.60
CA GLY A 22 1.98 -6.98 3.16
C GLY A 22 3.43 -7.39 2.93
N ASP A 23 3.91 -8.35 3.69
CA ASP A 23 5.27 -8.88 3.59
C ASP A 23 5.35 -10.10 2.65
N ASN A 24 4.21 -10.71 2.30
CA ASN A 24 4.13 -11.76 1.31
C ASN A 24 3.93 -11.20 -0.10
N LEU A 25 5.03 -11.07 -0.85
CA LEU A 25 5.04 -10.50 -2.21
C LEU A 25 4.01 -11.17 -3.13
N GLU A 26 3.89 -12.50 -3.13
CA GLU A 26 3.00 -13.20 -4.06
C GLU A 26 1.53 -12.97 -3.70
N TRP A 27 1.16 -13.25 -2.45
CA TRP A 27 -0.25 -13.36 -2.05
C TRP A 27 -0.87 -12.05 -1.58
N GLU A 28 -0.09 -11.19 -0.94
CA GLU A 28 -0.59 -9.93 -0.37
C GLU A 28 -0.31 -8.73 -1.26
N VAL A 29 0.59 -8.86 -2.23
CA VAL A 29 1.00 -7.72 -3.07
C VAL A 29 0.64 -7.96 -4.53
N LEU A 30 1.15 -9.03 -5.14
CA LEU A 30 0.95 -9.26 -6.57
C LEU A 30 -0.48 -9.73 -6.90
N VAL A 31 -1.07 -10.63 -6.10
CA VAL A 31 -2.44 -11.10 -6.33
C VAL A 31 -3.49 -9.96 -6.25
N PRO A 32 -3.51 -9.10 -5.21
CA PRO A 32 -4.43 -7.95 -5.16
C PRO A 32 -4.23 -6.97 -6.31
N GLN A 33 -2.98 -6.81 -6.77
CA GLN A 33 -2.64 -5.90 -7.85
C GLN A 33 -3.20 -6.35 -9.21
N GLN A 34 -3.46 -7.65 -9.40
CA GLN A 34 -4.21 -8.14 -10.56
C GLN A 34 -5.68 -7.66 -10.58
N LEU A 35 -6.21 -7.19 -9.44
CA LEU A 35 -7.55 -6.59 -9.33
C LEU A 35 -7.53 -5.06 -9.43
N GLY A 36 -6.35 -4.46 -9.70
CA GLY A 36 -6.18 -3.01 -9.78
C GLY A 36 -5.85 -2.32 -8.45
N ILE A 37 -5.74 -3.08 -7.35
CA ILE A 37 -5.33 -2.57 -6.03
C ILE A 37 -3.84 -2.23 -6.06
N GLN A 38 -3.42 -1.10 -5.50
CA GLN A 38 -2.00 -0.74 -5.45
C GLN A 38 -1.27 -1.60 -4.41
N GLY A 39 -0.35 -2.46 -4.86
CA GLY A 39 0.38 -3.38 -3.97
C GLY A 39 1.65 -2.78 -3.39
N VAL A 40 1.76 -2.66 -2.06
CA VAL A 40 2.96 -2.22 -1.35
C VAL A 40 3.61 -3.40 -0.64
N TRP A 41 4.84 -3.75 -1.03
CA TRP A 41 5.58 -4.84 -0.41
C TRP A 41 6.46 -4.37 0.73
N VAL A 42 6.35 -5.04 1.89
CA VAL A 42 7.26 -4.86 3.03
C VAL A 42 8.42 -5.84 2.90
N ASP A 43 9.50 -5.41 2.24
CA ASP A 43 10.75 -6.14 2.23
C ASP A 43 11.50 -5.87 3.54
N TYR A 44 11.06 -6.45 4.65
CA TYR A 44 11.73 -6.27 5.95
C TYR A 44 13.11 -6.96 5.98
N ARG A 45 13.29 -8.03 5.18
CA ARG A 45 14.54 -8.81 5.13
C ARG A 45 15.63 -8.16 4.29
N GLY A 46 15.27 -7.32 3.34
CA GLY A 46 16.21 -6.60 2.48
C GLY A 46 16.70 -7.48 1.36
N SER A 47 15.87 -8.44 0.98
CA SER A 47 16.20 -9.42 -0.03
C SER A 47 16.15 -8.81 -1.43
N GLY A 48 15.48 -7.65 -1.56
CA GLY A 48 15.16 -7.06 -2.84
C GLY A 48 14.20 -7.94 -3.63
N LEU A 49 13.76 -7.42 -4.78
CA LEU A 49 12.90 -8.21 -5.65
C LEU A 49 13.70 -9.33 -6.32
N PRO A 50 13.18 -10.57 -6.36
CA PRO A 50 13.83 -11.66 -7.07
C PRO A 50 14.06 -11.27 -8.54
N ARG A 51 15.24 -11.59 -9.08
CA ARG A 51 15.76 -11.09 -10.37
C ARG A 51 14.90 -11.42 -11.62
N GLN A 52 13.81 -12.17 -11.49
CA GLN A 52 12.99 -12.66 -12.62
C GLN A 52 11.48 -12.63 -12.35
N HIS A 53 10.97 -11.63 -11.62
CA HIS A 53 9.52 -11.49 -11.49
C HIS A 53 8.88 -10.88 -12.75
N ALA A 54 7.79 -11.49 -13.20
CA ALA A 54 6.95 -10.98 -14.29
C ALA A 54 6.07 -9.78 -13.89
N ALA A 55 5.98 -9.47 -12.59
CA ALA A 55 5.18 -8.39 -12.04
C ALA A 55 5.91 -7.70 -10.88
N TRP A 56 5.75 -6.39 -10.78
CA TRP A 56 6.42 -5.55 -9.78
C TRP A 56 5.39 -4.98 -8.81
N PRO A 57 5.69 -4.89 -7.51
CA PRO A 57 4.83 -4.18 -6.58
C PRO A 57 4.82 -2.68 -6.95
N PHE A 58 3.70 -2.01 -6.69
CA PHE A 58 3.58 -0.57 -6.88
C PHE A 58 4.63 0.20 -6.07
N ARG A 59 4.88 -0.22 -4.83
CA ARG A 59 5.95 0.31 -3.97
C ARG A 59 6.60 -0.79 -3.15
N VAL A 60 7.83 -0.53 -2.70
CA VAL A 60 8.55 -1.37 -1.73
C VAL A 60 8.94 -0.49 -0.55
N ILE A 61 8.72 -1.00 0.66
CA ILE A 61 9.13 -0.39 1.92
C ILE A 61 9.90 -1.39 2.77
N ARG A 62 10.68 -0.88 3.73
CA ARG A 62 11.46 -1.68 4.68
C ARG A 62 10.67 -1.92 5.97
N THR A 63 9.89 -0.93 6.37
CA THR A 63 9.12 -0.91 7.61
C THR A 63 7.75 -0.29 7.40
N PHE A 64 6.77 -0.61 8.25
CA PHE A 64 5.46 0.05 8.21
C PHE A 64 5.54 1.55 8.47
N SER A 65 6.55 2.04 9.20
CA SER A 65 6.74 3.48 9.43
C SER A 65 7.03 4.24 8.14
N ASP A 66 7.62 3.58 7.13
CA ASP A 66 7.89 4.18 5.81
C ASP A 66 6.59 4.57 5.08
N ILE A 67 5.44 4.02 5.48
CA ILE A 67 4.12 4.40 4.95
C ILE A 67 3.87 5.89 5.16
N LEU A 68 4.26 6.45 6.31
CA LEU A 68 4.04 7.87 6.58
C LEU A 68 4.84 8.73 5.59
N THR A 69 6.07 8.33 5.27
CA THR A 69 6.89 8.98 4.24
C THR A 69 6.27 8.83 2.85
N LEU A 70 5.73 7.66 2.52
CA LEU A 70 5.01 7.45 1.26
C LEU A 70 3.78 8.34 1.16
N LEU A 71 2.93 8.36 2.18
CA LEU A 71 1.71 9.17 2.19
C LEU A 71 2.03 10.66 2.13
N ALA A 72 3.06 11.14 2.84
CA ALA A 72 3.49 12.53 2.75
C ALA A 72 3.98 12.92 1.35
N ARG A 73 4.58 11.98 0.61
CA ARG A 73 5.03 12.20 -0.76
C ARG A 73 3.89 12.18 -1.77
N GLU A 74 2.98 11.21 -1.67
CA GLU A 74 1.89 11.04 -2.64
C GLU A 74 0.71 11.98 -2.36
N PHE A 75 0.51 12.38 -1.10
CA PHE A 75 -0.61 13.22 -0.65
C PHE A 75 -0.13 14.33 0.31
N PRO A 76 0.66 15.30 -0.19
CA PRO A 76 1.25 16.34 0.65
C PRO A 76 0.19 17.21 1.36
N GLU A 77 -0.95 17.46 0.72
CA GLU A 77 -2.02 18.31 1.29
C GLU A 77 -2.73 17.65 2.49
N MET A 78 -2.94 16.32 2.44
CA MET A 78 -3.52 15.56 3.56
C MET A 78 -2.65 15.64 4.82
N MET A 79 -1.32 15.68 4.66
CA MET A 79 -0.40 15.77 5.80
C MET A 79 -0.24 17.19 6.32
N ALA A 80 -0.40 18.21 5.46
CA ALA A 80 -0.38 19.61 5.86
C ALA A 80 -1.54 19.95 6.81
N ASP A 81 -2.75 19.45 6.54
CA ASP A 81 -3.91 19.66 7.41
C ASP A 81 -3.75 19.00 8.79
N ARG A 82 -3.09 17.84 8.86
CA ARG A 82 -2.77 17.18 10.13
C ARG A 82 -1.80 17.95 11.00
N ALA A 83 -0.83 18.66 10.40
CA ALA A 83 0.11 19.49 11.13
C ALA A 83 -0.55 20.77 11.70
N ASN A 84 -1.69 21.17 11.13
CA ASN A 84 -2.43 22.36 11.53
C ASN A 84 -3.68 22.04 12.38
N ALA A 85 -3.94 20.76 12.68
CA ALA A 85 -5.01 20.38 13.57
C ALA A 85 -4.66 20.84 15.00
N PRO A 86 -5.52 21.64 15.68
CA PRO A 86 -5.27 22.01 17.06
C PRO A 86 -5.19 20.73 17.89
N ASN A 87 -4.16 20.62 18.73
CA ASN A 87 -4.02 19.51 19.68
C ASN A 87 -5.36 19.35 20.41
N ALA A 88 -6.07 18.26 20.13
CA ALA A 88 -7.26 17.91 20.89
C ALA A 88 -6.77 17.56 22.31
N GLU A 89 -7.04 18.47 23.24
CA GLU A 89 -6.88 18.29 24.69
C GLU A 89 -7.61 17.04 25.19
#